data_AF-A0A2N6EHP3-F1
#
_entry.id   AF-A0A2N6EHP3-F1
#
_cell.length_a   1.000
_cell.length_b   1.000
_cell.length_c   1.000
_cell.angle_alpha   90.00
_cell.angle_beta   90.00
_cell.angle_gamma   90.00
#
_symmetry.space_group_name_H-M   'P 1'
#
loop_
_entity.id
_entity.type
_entity.pdbx_description
1 polymer ?
#
loop_
_entity_poly.entity_id
_entity_poly.type
_entity_poly.pdbx_seq_one_letter_code
_entity_poly.pdbx_strand_id
1 'polypeptide(L)'
;MAFTTINIDDALALRERGALLVDARSPGEFAAATVPGAVNVPLLDDAERAHIGTVYKEQGRKDARRLGVELVAPKIPGLIRQVEAALGGARAPVIVFCWRGGMRSRALTDFLDLAGIPARQLEGGHKAFRAHVRRYLEEEAWGRLVVLRGLTGVGKTRLLLQLRDEGYPVLDLEGLANHRGSAFGALGLPSQPSQKMFESLLWDELRKIPPGGYALSEGESRHIGRVVLPPRLYAALQVETSVWVEASLEYRARVILEDYPAKDRLKEQFVAPIRALKARLGGETVERLVGLLEAGRWEELVRDLMVLYYDPLYDHTKPQRRIEVDIEPEQEGVARLRAAIDRVLAEGGGDEA
;
A
#
# COMPACT_ATOMS: atom_id res chain seq x y z
N MET A 1 -30.91 -0.19 -26.19
CA MET A 1 -30.10 0.68 -25.31
C MET A 1 -28.65 0.43 -25.67
N ALA A 2 -27.88 1.47 -26.02
CA ALA A 2 -26.50 1.29 -26.44
C ALA A 2 -25.67 0.84 -25.24
N PHE A 3 -25.12 -0.37 -25.30
CA PHE A 3 -24.13 -0.84 -24.32
C PHE A 3 -22.98 0.16 -24.31
N THR A 4 -22.80 0.90 -23.21
CA THR A 4 -21.67 1.81 -23.09
C THR A 4 -20.57 1.08 -22.35
N THR A 5 -19.67 0.47 -23.12
CA THR A 5 -18.37 0.06 -22.60
C THR A 5 -17.48 1.29 -22.44
N ILE A 6 -16.48 1.20 -21.57
CA ILE A 6 -15.51 2.28 -21.32
C ILE A 6 -14.10 1.68 -21.22
N ASN A 7 -13.13 2.31 -21.88
CA ASN A 7 -11.73 1.91 -21.76
C ASN A 7 -11.16 2.31 -20.38
N ILE A 8 -9.95 1.82 -20.07
CA ILE A 8 -9.36 2.04 -18.75
C ILE A 8 -9.02 3.50 -18.47
N ASP A 9 -8.51 4.24 -19.46
CA ASP A 9 -8.04 5.61 -19.24
C ASP A 9 -9.24 6.55 -18.99
N ASP A 10 -10.31 6.41 -19.76
CA ASP A 10 -11.57 7.15 -19.55
C ASP A 10 -12.24 6.77 -18.22
N ALA A 11 -12.19 5.49 -17.84
CA ALA A 11 -12.74 5.04 -16.57
C ALA A 11 -12.01 5.67 -15.37
N LEU A 12 -10.68 5.73 -15.42
CA LEU A 12 -9.87 6.37 -14.40
C LEU A 12 -10.08 7.89 -14.40
N ALA A 13 -10.19 8.53 -15.56
CA ALA A 13 -10.50 9.97 -15.63
C ALA A 13 -11.89 10.31 -15.07
N LEU A 14 -12.87 9.40 -15.15
CA LEU A 14 -14.17 9.55 -14.50
C LEU A 14 -14.10 9.29 -13.00
N ARG A 15 -13.27 8.32 -12.55
CA ARG A 15 -13.02 8.07 -11.12
C ARG A 15 -12.49 9.33 -10.43
N GLU A 16 -11.57 10.07 -11.05
CA GLU A 16 -11.08 11.34 -10.50
C GLU A 16 -12.18 12.41 -10.36
N ARG A 17 -13.26 12.28 -11.13
CA ARG A 17 -14.46 13.14 -11.07
C ARG A 17 -15.55 12.57 -10.17
N GLY A 18 -15.24 11.56 -9.35
CA GLY A 18 -16.14 10.97 -8.38
C GLY A 18 -16.97 9.79 -8.88
N ALA A 19 -16.61 9.16 -10.02
CA ALA A 19 -17.31 7.96 -10.48
C ALA A 19 -17.14 6.79 -9.50
N LEU A 20 -18.22 6.02 -9.29
CA LEU A 20 -18.22 4.82 -8.47
C LEU A 20 -17.71 3.63 -9.28
N LEU A 21 -16.61 3.04 -8.84
CA LEU A 21 -16.09 1.80 -9.40
C LEU A 21 -16.67 0.60 -8.64
N VAL A 22 -17.35 -0.31 -9.34
CA VAL A 22 -18.01 -1.48 -8.78
C VAL A 22 -17.32 -2.75 -9.27
N ASP A 23 -16.70 -3.48 -8.34
CA ASP A 23 -16.08 -4.77 -8.60
C ASP A 23 -17.11 -5.90 -8.41
N ALA A 24 -17.53 -6.51 -9.51
CA ALA A 24 -18.51 -7.60 -9.53
C ALA A 24 -17.90 -8.99 -9.27
N ARG A 25 -16.60 -9.06 -8.94
CA ARG A 25 -15.90 -10.30 -8.59
C ARG A 25 -16.27 -10.80 -7.19
N SER A 26 -15.91 -12.04 -6.88
CA SER A 26 -16.15 -12.60 -5.55
C SER A 26 -15.35 -11.87 -4.46
N PRO A 27 -15.74 -11.96 -3.18
CA PRO A 27 -15.03 -11.29 -2.09
C PRO A 27 -13.55 -11.65 -2.02
N GLY A 28 -13.18 -12.92 -2.21
CA GLY A 28 -11.78 -13.35 -2.25
C GLY A 28 -10.98 -12.74 -3.42
N GLU A 29 -11.59 -12.59 -4.60
CA GLU A 29 -10.95 -11.92 -5.74
C GLU A 29 -10.73 -10.42 -5.48
N PHE A 30 -11.68 -9.75 -4.81
CA PHE A 30 -11.60 -8.34 -4.42
C PHE A 30 -10.54 -8.11 -3.35
N ALA A 31 -10.57 -8.90 -2.27
CA ALA A 31 -9.60 -8.83 -1.17
C ALA A 31 -8.16 -9.10 -1.62
N ALA A 32 -7.97 -9.95 -2.63
CA ALA A 32 -6.65 -10.21 -3.19
C ALA A 32 -6.05 -8.96 -3.86
N ALA A 33 -6.82 -8.25 -4.68
CA ALA A 33 -6.47 -6.96 -5.27
C ALA A 33 -7.66 -6.41 -6.06
N THR A 34 -7.88 -5.10 -5.98
CA THR A 34 -8.88 -4.38 -6.78
C THR A 34 -8.37 -2.99 -7.21
N VAL A 35 -9.19 -2.21 -7.91
CA VAL A 35 -8.90 -0.80 -8.16
C VAL A 35 -9.06 -0.01 -6.85
N PRO A 36 -8.08 0.82 -6.43
CA PRO A 36 -8.21 1.60 -5.20
C PRO A 36 -9.47 2.47 -5.19
N GLY A 37 -10.22 2.40 -4.09
CA GLY A 37 -11.51 3.08 -3.94
C GLY A 37 -12.71 2.39 -4.59
N ALA A 38 -12.55 1.24 -5.25
CA ALA A 38 -13.68 0.46 -5.72
C ALA A 38 -14.44 -0.22 -4.57
N VAL A 39 -15.75 -0.41 -4.75
CA VAL A 39 -16.61 -1.19 -3.84
C VAL A 39 -16.86 -2.58 -4.40
N ASN A 40 -16.97 -3.58 -3.53
CA ASN A 40 -17.31 -4.94 -3.95
C ASN A 40 -18.82 -5.15 -3.90
N VAL A 41 -19.41 -5.45 -5.06
CA VAL A 41 -20.81 -5.88 -5.20
C VAL A 41 -20.79 -7.23 -5.92
N PRO A 42 -20.48 -8.33 -5.20
CA PRO A 42 -20.17 -9.61 -5.80
C PRO A 42 -21.41 -10.20 -6.47
N LEU A 43 -21.32 -10.46 -7.78
CA LEU A 43 -22.39 -11.17 -8.49
C LEU A 43 -22.52 -12.62 -7.98
N LEU A 44 -21.40 -13.19 -7.56
CA LEU A 44 -21.26 -14.55 -7.04
C LEU A 44 -20.31 -14.49 -5.84
N ASP A 45 -20.60 -15.25 -4.80
CA ASP A 45 -19.63 -15.47 -3.72
C ASP A 45 -18.49 -16.41 -4.18
N ASP A 46 -17.52 -16.66 -3.29
CA ASP A 46 -16.37 -17.50 -3.61
C ASP A 46 -16.73 -18.96 -3.90
N ALA A 47 -17.74 -19.51 -3.22
CA ALA A 47 -18.19 -20.89 -3.39
C ALA A 47 -18.99 -21.06 -4.68
N GLU A 48 -19.92 -20.13 -4.96
CA GLU A 48 -20.70 -20.08 -6.19
C GLU A 48 -19.82 -19.90 -7.42
N ARG A 49 -18.81 -19.00 -7.31
CA ARG A 49 -17.82 -18.81 -8.37
C ARG A 49 -17.04 -20.09 -8.64
N ALA A 50 -16.62 -20.80 -7.59
CA ALA A 50 -15.92 -22.08 -7.74
C ALA A 50 -16.83 -23.12 -8.42
N HIS A 51 -18.09 -23.23 -7.97
CA HIS A 51 -19.06 -24.18 -8.52
C HIS A 51 -19.36 -23.92 -10.00
N ILE A 52 -19.63 -22.68 -10.40
CA ILE A 52 -19.81 -22.31 -11.81
C ILE A 52 -18.54 -22.60 -12.63
N GLY A 53 -17.36 -22.39 -12.04
CA GLY A 53 -16.08 -22.72 -12.68
C GLY A 53 -15.95 -24.21 -12.97
N THR A 54 -16.35 -25.06 -12.02
CA THR A 54 -16.39 -26.52 -12.19
C THR A 54 -17.37 -26.94 -13.28
N VAL A 55 -18.63 -26.47 -13.22
CA VAL A 55 -19.65 -26.77 -14.25
C VAL A 55 -19.22 -26.29 -15.63
N TYR A 56 -18.57 -25.13 -15.74
CA TYR A 56 -18.04 -24.64 -17.01
C TYR A 56 -16.99 -25.58 -17.61
N LYS A 57 -16.13 -26.16 -16.75
CA LYS A 57 -15.07 -27.08 -17.17
C LYS A 57 -15.63 -28.46 -17.55
N GLU A 58 -16.60 -28.95 -16.80
CA GLU A 58 -17.12 -30.33 -16.93
C GLU A 58 -18.28 -30.44 -17.94
N GLN A 59 -19.19 -29.47 -17.95
CA GLN A 59 -20.46 -29.52 -18.70
C GLN A 59 -20.52 -28.43 -19.78
N GLY A 60 -19.60 -27.46 -19.74
CA GLY A 60 -19.42 -26.47 -20.77
C GLY A 60 -20.18 -25.16 -20.52
N ARG A 61 -20.04 -24.24 -21.47
CA ARG A 61 -20.46 -22.83 -21.33
C ARG A 61 -21.97 -22.66 -21.15
N LYS A 62 -22.78 -23.51 -21.79
CA LYS A 62 -24.25 -23.35 -21.78
C LYS A 62 -24.81 -23.63 -20.38
N ASP A 63 -24.41 -24.72 -19.76
CA ASP A 63 -24.93 -25.13 -18.45
C ASP A 63 -24.41 -24.21 -17.33
N ALA A 64 -23.13 -23.81 -17.39
CA ALA A 64 -22.58 -22.82 -16.48
C ALA A 64 -23.31 -21.47 -16.56
N ARG A 65 -23.76 -21.05 -17.75
CA ARG A 65 -24.56 -19.83 -17.91
C ARG A 65 -25.94 -19.98 -17.28
N ARG A 66 -26.61 -21.11 -17.49
CA ARG A 66 -27.94 -21.38 -16.92
C ARG A 66 -27.88 -21.37 -15.39
N LEU A 67 -26.94 -22.11 -14.82
CA LEU A 67 -26.67 -22.12 -13.38
C LEU A 67 -26.36 -20.71 -12.85
N GLY A 68 -25.56 -19.92 -13.58
CA GLY A 68 -25.29 -18.53 -13.24
C GLY A 68 -26.55 -17.68 -13.14
N VAL A 69 -27.50 -17.83 -14.06
CA VAL A 69 -28.80 -17.12 -13.98
C VAL A 69 -29.59 -17.57 -12.77
N GLU A 70 -29.68 -18.87 -12.51
CA GLU A 70 -30.43 -19.44 -11.37
C GLU A 70 -29.90 -18.92 -10.02
N LEU A 71 -28.58 -18.79 -9.87
CA LEU A 71 -27.95 -18.27 -8.66
C LEU A 71 -28.07 -16.74 -8.51
N VAL A 72 -28.00 -16.00 -9.61
CA VAL A 72 -27.96 -14.53 -9.59
C VAL A 72 -29.34 -13.90 -9.55
N ALA A 73 -30.33 -14.47 -10.26
CA ALA A 73 -31.69 -13.94 -10.35
C ALA A 73 -32.31 -13.53 -8.99
N PRO A 74 -32.29 -14.37 -7.93
CA PRO A 74 -32.86 -13.98 -6.64
C PRO A 74 -32.07 -12.85 -5.94
N LYS A 75 -30.83 -12.57 -6.34
CA LYS A 75 -29.95 -11.56 -5.74
C LYS A 75 -30.08 -10.19 -6.37
N ILE A 76 -30.66 -10.09 -7.58
CA ILE A 76 -30.69 -8.85 -8.37
C ILE A 76 -31.19 -7.63 -7.57
N PRO A 77 -32.34 -7.69 -6.84
CA PRO A 77 -32.79 -6.55 -6.07
C PRO A 77 -31.81 -6.11 -4.98
N GLY A 78 -31.07 -7.07 -4.38
CA GLY A 78 -30.04 -6.79 -3.38
C GLY A 78 -28.80 -6.14 -3.98
N LEU A 79 -28.36 -6.58 -5.16
CA LEU A 79 -27.22 -6.01 -5.87
C LEU A 79 -27.45 -4.55 -6.24
N ILE A 80 -28.66 -4.23 -6.73
CA ILE A 80 -29.05 -2.84 -7.06
C ILE A 80 -28.98 -1.97 -5.80
N ARG A 81 -29.60 -2.41 -4.70
CA ARG A 81 -29.57 -1.67 -3.43
C ARG A 81 -28.15 -1.43 -2.89
N GLN A 82 -27.23 -2.37 -3.07
CA GLN A 82 -25.84 -2.20 -2.65
C GLN A 82 -25.15 -1.07 -3.45
N VAL A 83 -25.40 -0.99 -4.76
CA VAL A 83 -24.86 0.09 -5.61
C VAL A 83 -25.49 1.44 -5.25
N GLU A 84 -26.81 1.48 -5.05
CA GLU A 84 -27.50 2.71 -4.61
C GLU A 84 -27.00 3.22 -3.27
N ALA A 85 -26.79 2.32 -2.31
CA ALA A 85 -26.21 2.65 -1.01
C ALA A 85 -24.79 3.20 -1.15
N ALA A 86 -23.97 2.60 -2.01
CA ALA A 86 -22.61 3.06 -2.27
C ALA A 86 -22.57 4.42 -2.99
N LEU A 87 -23.57 4.74 -3.81
CA LEU A 87 -23.72 6.07 -4.41
C LEU A 87 -24.13 7.15 -3.41
N GLY A 88 -24.77 6.79 -2.30
CA GLY A 88 -25.15 7.74 -1.24
C GLY A 88 -26.07 8.88 -1.73
N GLY A 89 -26.84 8.66 -2.80
CA GLY A 89 -27.68 9.67 -3.45
C GLY A 89 -26.95 10.60 -4.43
N ALA A 90 -25.65 10.45 -4.62
CA ALA A 90 -24.89 11.19 -5.63
C ALA A 90 -25.29 10.75 -7.05
N ARG A 91 -25.40 11.70 -7.98
CA ARG A 91 -25.47 11.42 -9.41
C ARG A 91 -24.06 11.28 -9.98
N ALA A 92 -23.37 10.22 -9.56
CA ALA A 92 -22.05 9.86 -10.06
C ALA A 92 -22.15 8.78 -11.16
N PRO A 93 -21.28 8.80 -12.19
CA PRO A 93 -21.19 7.69 -13.13
C PRO A 93 -20.83 6.39 -12.42
N VAL A 94 -21.49 5.27 -12.78
CA VAL A 94 -21.16 3.94 -12.27
C VAL A 94 -20.36 3.17 -13.31
N ILE A 95 -19.22 2.62 -12.91
CA ILE A 95 -18.36 1.80 -13.78
C ILE A 95 -18.23 0.42 -13.16
N VAL A 96 -18.76 -0.60 -13.84
CA VAL A 96 -18.77 -1.97 -13.36
C VAL A 96 -17.68 -2.77 -14.06
N PHE A 97 -16.90 -3.51 -13.28
CA PHE A 97 -15.87 -4.38 -13.80
C PHE A 97 -15.89 -5.76 -13.15
N CYS A 98 -15.32 -6.73 -13.85
CA CYS A 98 -14.99 -8.04 -13.30
C CYS A 98 -13.57 -8.38 -13.74
N TRP A 99 -13.13 -9.64 -13.66
CA TRP A 99 -11.74 -9.98 -13.99
C TRP A 99 -11.30 -9.57 -15.41
N ARG A 100 -12.13 -9.82 -16.43
CA ARG A 100 -11.79 -9.60 -17.86
C ARG A 100 -12.78 -8.71 -18.62
N GLY A 101 -13.70 -8.02 -17.92
CA GLY A 101 -14.79 -7.30 -18.60
C GLY A 101 -15.74 -8.26 -19.32
N GLY A 102 -16.00 -9.44 -18.73
CA GLY A 102 -16.85 -10.48 -19.29
C GLY A 102 -18.31 -10.41 -18.82
N MET A 103 -18.98 -11.56 -18.87
CA MET A 103 -20.42 -11.68 -18.58
C MET A 103 -20.83 -11.20 -17.18
N ARG A 104 -19.96 -11.37 -16.16
CA ARG A 104 -20.28 -10.97 -14.79
C ARG A 104 -20.53 -9.47 -14.66
N SER A 105 -19.58 -8.65 -15.15
CA SER A 105 -19.75 -7.20 -15.10
C SER A 105 -20.82 -6.71 -16.08
N ARG A 106 -20.98 -7.38 -17.23
CA ARG A 106 -22.07 -7.08 -18.16
C ARG A 106 -23.44 -7.25 -17.52
N ALA A 107 -23.70 -8.41 -16.90
CA ALA A 107 -24.98 -8.68 -16.28
C ALA A 107 -25.34 -7.64 -15.20
N LEU A 108 -24.38 -7.30 -14.32
CA LEU A 108 -24.63 -6.26 -13.32
C LEU A 108 -24.84 -4.88 -13.94
N THR A 109 -24.10 -4.53 -15.00
CA THR A 109 -24.33 -3.27 -15.76
C THR A 109 -25.76 -3.24 -16.30
N ASP A 110 -26.21 -4.33 -16.93
CA ASP A 110 -27.54 -4.44 -17.52
C ASP A 110 -28.65 -4.33 -16.45
N PHE A 111 -28.47 -4.93 -15.27
CA PHE A 111 -29.43 -4.82 -14.17
C PHE A 111 -29.53 -3.40 -13.61
N LEU A 112 -28.41 -2.69 -13.51
CA LEU A 112 -28.38 -1.30 -13.08
C LEU A 112 -29.06 -0.39 -14.09
N ASP A 113 -28.77 -0.56 -15.38
CA ASP A 113 -29.41 0.22 -16.46
C ASP A 113 -30.93 0.00 -16.48
N LEU A 114 -31.39 -1.25 -16.33
CA LEU A 114 -32.82 -1.58 -16.23
C LEU A 114 -33.49 -0.97 -14.99
N ALA A 115 -32.74 -0.80 -13.90
CA ALA A 115 -33.19 -0.14 -12.68
C ALA A 115 -33.12 1.40 -12.75
N GLY A 116 -32.68 1.97 -13.89
CA GLY A 116 -32.55 3.41 -14.07
C GLY A 116 -31.27 4.02 -13.48
N ILE A 117 -30.25 3.19 -13.22
CA ILE A 117 -28.92 3.60 -12.75
C ILE A 117 -27.95 3.47 -13.93
N PRO A 118 -27.59 4.57 -14.62
CA PRO A 118 -26.71 4.49 -15.78
C PRO A 118 -25.34 3.94 -15.41
N ALA A 119 -25.00 2.79 -15.96
CA ALA A 119 -23.75 2.09 -15.68
C ALA A 119 -22.96 1.82 -16.97
N ARG A 120 -21.63 1.79 -16.84
CA ARG A 120 -20.72 1.44 -17.95
C ARG A 120 -19.90 0.21 -17.60
N GLN A 121 -19.68 -0.66 -18.57
CA GLN A 121 -18.82 -1.82 -18.39
C GLN A 121 -17.35 -1.47 -18.70
N LEU A 122 -16.43 -1.67 -17.75
CA LEU A 122 -14.99 -1.52 -18.01
C LEU A 122 -14.48 -2.60 -18.98
N GLU A 123 -13.95 -2.17 -20.11
CA GLU A 123 -13.33 -3.03 -21.12
C GLU A 123 -12.08 -3.71 -20.57
N GLY A 124 -11.96 -5.02 -20.78
CA GLY A 124 -10.86 -5.82 -20.24
C GLY A 124 -10.84 -5.95 -18.72
N GLY A 125 -11.73 -5.24 -18.00
CA GLY A 125 -11.96 -5.34 -16.56
C GLY A 125 -10.70 -5.11 -15.70
N HIS A 126 -10.64 -5.75 -14.54
CA HIS A 126 -9.49 -5.65 -13.63
C HIS A 126 -8.19 -6.08 -14.31
N LYS A 127 -8.19 -7.01 -15.28
CA LYS A 127 -6.99 -7.36 -16.05
C LYS A 127 -6.43 -6.18 -16.83
N ALA A 128 -7.28 -5.33 -17.43
CA ALA A 128 -6.86 -4.12 -18.12
C ALA A 128 -6.26 -3.11 -17.14
N PHE A 129 -6.92 -2.85 -16.01
CA PHE A 129 -6.36 -2.03 -14.93
C PHE A 129 -4.99 -2.54 -14.46
N ARG A 130 -4.85 -3.86 -14.29
CA ARG A 130 -3.58 -4.48 -13.90
C ARG A 130 -2.48 -4.31 -14.93
N ALA A 131 -2.81 -4.27 -16.22
CA ALA A 131 -1.86 -3.97 -17.27
C ALA A 131 -1.46 -2.49 -17.24
N HIS A 132 -2.43 -1.59 -17.05
CA HIS A 132 -2.19 -0.16 -16.86
C HIS A 132 -1.24 0.11 -15.69
N VAL A 133 -1.48 -0.46 -14.50
CA VAL A 133 -0.61 -0.30 -13.32
C VAL A 133 0.82 -0.77 -13.59
N ARG A 134 1.01 -1.95 -14.19
CA ARG A 134 2.36 -2.45 -14.52
C ARG A 134 3.08 -1.54 -15.50
N ARG A 135 2.39 -1.15 -16.59
CA ARG A 135 2.91 -0.22 -17.60
C ARG A 135 3.35 1.08 -16.94
N TYR A 136 2.53 1.65 -16.06
CA TYR A 136 2.87 2.87 -15.34
C TYR A 136 4.15 2.73 -14.51
N LEU A 137 4.26 1.67 -13.70
CA LEU A 137 5.43 1.44 -12.84
C LEU A 137 6.71 1.10 -13.62
N GLU A 138 6.58 0.62 -14.86
CA GLU A 138 7.69 0.28 -15.76
C GLU A 138 8.13 1.43 -16.65
N GLU A 139 7.20 2.26 -17.14
CA GLU A 139 7.46 3.20 -18.25
C GLU A 139 7.25 4.68 -17.88
N GLU A 140 6.29 5.00 -17.01
CA GLU A 140 5.92 6.40 -16.77
C GLU A 140 6.92 7.11 -15.85
N ALA A 141 6.93 8.43 -15.90
CA ALA A 141 7.73 9.27 -15.02
C ALA A 141 6.86 9.84 -13.89
N TRP A 142 7.42 9.87 -12.69
CA TRP A 142 6.90 10.59 -11.53
C TRP A 142 7.92 11.63 -11.10
N GLY A 143 7.49 12.61 -10.30
CA GLY A 143 8.38 13.62 -9.75
C GLY A 143 9.48 13.06 -8.85
N ARG A 144 10.39 13.94 -8.45
CA ARG A 144 11.56 13.59 -7.64
C ARG A 144 11.15 13.03 -6.28
N LEU A 145 11.83 11.98 -5.82
CA LEU A 145 11.65 11.46 -4.46
C LEU A 145 12.77 12.00 -3.56
N VAL A 146 12.40 12.77 -2.55
CA VAL A 146 13.32 13.24 -1.50
C VAL A 146 13.24 12.26 -0.34
N VAL A 147 14.33 11.52 -0.15
CA VAL A 147 14.32 10.36 0.75
C VAL A 147 14.82 10.76 2.14
N LEU A 148 14.03 10.46 3.17
CA LEU A 148 14.42 10.52 4.56
C LEU A 148 15.05 9.17 4.94
N ARG A 149 16.32 9.21 5.34
CA ARG A 149 17.10 8.07 5.80
C ARG A 149 17.56 8.31 7.24
N GLY A 150 18.00 7.24 7.89
CA GLY A 150 18.44 7.29 9.28
C GLY A 150 18.22 5.95 9.96
N LEU A 151 18.87 5.78 11.11
CA LEU A 151 18.85 4.54 11.87
C LEU A 151 17.45 4.14 12.33
N THR A 152 17.30 2.90 12.79
CA THR A 152 16.03 2.43 13.36
C THR A 152 15.66 3.26 14.59
N GLY A 153 14.40 3.67 14.68
CA GLY A 153 13.88 4.44 15.80
C GLY A 153 14.01 5.97 15.69
N VAL A 154 14.63 6.53 14.64
CA VAL A 154 14.71 8.01 14.50
C VAL A 154 13.37 8.70 14.20
N GLY A 155 12.26 7.95 14.09
CA GLY A 155 10.92 8.50 13.92
C GLY A 155 10.55 8.91 12.50
N LYS A 156 11.22 8.36 11.46
CA LYS A 156 10.98 8.70 10.04
C LYS A 156 9.49 8.72 9.66
N THR A 157 8.77 7.65 9.97
CA THR A 157 7.33 7.52 9.65
C THR A 157 6.53 8.63 10.32
N ARG A 158 6.81 8.95 11.59
CA ARG A 158 6.14 10.06 12.31
C ARG A 158 6.44 11.42 11.69
N LEU A 159 7.70 11.67 11.34
CA LEU A 159 8.12 12.91 10.67
C LEU A 159 7.44 13.07 9.32
N LEU A 160 7.33 12.00 8.52
CA LEU A 160 6.62 12.01 7.25
C LEU A 160 5.12 12.28 7.42
N LEU A 161 4.48 11.64 8.40
CA LEU A 161 3.06 11.89 8.69
C LEU A 161 2.82 13.33 9.15
N GLN A 162 3.69 13.87 10.01
CA GLN A 162 3.63 15.27 10.41
C GLN A 162 3.79 16.22 9.22
N LEU A 163 4.79 15.98 8.35
CA LEU A 163 5.01 16.81 7.16
C LEU A 163 3.82 16.72 6.19
N ARG A 164 3.19 15.56 6.07
CA ARG A 164 1.95 15.39 5.29
C ARG A 164 0.82 16.25 5.84
N ASP A 165 0.64 16.27 7.17
CA ASP A 165 -0.39 17.09 7.83
C ASP A 165 -0.09 18.60 7.69
N GLU A 166 1.18 18.97 7.53
CA GLU A 166 1.64 20.33 7.18
C GLU A 166 1.52 20.65 5.67
N GLY A 167 1.06 19.71 4.84
CA GLY A 167 0.79 19.91 3.42
C GLY A 167 1.94 19.54 2.46
N TYR A 168 3.02 18.92 2.96
CA TYR A 168 4.07 18.38 2.09
C TYR A 168 3.55 17.14 1.34
N PRO A 169 3.94 16.95 0.06
CA PRO A 169 3.65 15.73 -0.67
C PRO A 169 4.46 14.56 -0.10
N VAL A 170 3.80 13.48 0.32
CA VAL A 170 4.42 12.31 0.96
C VAL A 170 4.00 11.02 0.28
N LEU A 171 4.97 10.16 -0.01
CA LEU A 171 4.81 8.79 -0.44
C LEU A 171 5.19 7.84 0.71
N ASP A 172 4.18 7.46 1.50
CA ASP A 172 4.28 6.58 2.68
C ASP A 172 4.25 5.10 2.26
N LEU A 173 5.40 4.52 1.92
CA LEU A 173 5.53 3.15 1.44
C LEU A 173 5.19 2.11 2.52
N GLU A 174 5.59 2.36 3.77
CA GLU A 174 5.27 1.52 4.94
C GLU A 174 3.76 1.48 5.18
N GLY A 175 3.08 2.63 5.09
CA GLY A 175 1.63 2.74 5.17
C GLY A 175 0.94 1.99 4.03
N LEU A 176 1.41 2.15 2.80
CA LEU A 176 0.89 1.38 1.66
C LEU A 176 1.11 -0.13 1.81
N ALA A 177 2.18 -0.54 2.48
CA ALA A 177 2.53 -1.94 2.72
C ALA A 177 1.94 -2.51 4.02
N ASN A 178 1.25 -1.72 4.84
CA ASN A 178 0.86 -2.06 6.22
C ASN A 178 2.02 -2.74 6.98
N HIS A 179 3.23 -2.21 6.89
CA HIS A 179 4.42 -2.85 7.44
C HIS A 179 5.57 -1.86 7.69
N ARG A 180 6.15 -1.88 8.90
CA ARG A 180 7.22 -0.94 9.33
C ARG A 180 8.65 -1.31 8.90
N GLY A 181 8.84 -1.79 7.66
CA GLY A 181 10.18 -2.05 7.09
C GLY A 181 11.16 -2.99 7.86
N SER A 182 10.74 -3.65 8.96
CA SER A 182 11.64 -4.29 9.92
C SER A 182 11.25 -5.73 10.26
N ALA A 183 12.10 -6.45 11.00
CA ALA A 183 11.81 -7.83 11.42
C ALA A 183 10.56 -7.95 12.31
N PHE A 184 10.17 -6.85 12.97
CA PHE A 184 8.96 -6.74 13.80
C PHE A 184 7.84 -5.96 13.10
N GLY A 185 8.01 -5.65 11.81
CA GLY A 185 7.25 -4.62 11.12
C GLY A 185 5.77 -4.94 10.91
N ALA A 186 5.38 -6.22 10.93
CA ALA A 186 3.99 -6.67 10.82
C ALA A 186 3.23 -6.65 12.16
N LEU A 187 3.92 -6.58 13.30
CA LEU A 187 3.29 -6.74 14.60
C LEU A 187 2.37 -5.55 14.94
N GLY A 188 1.13 -5.86 15.31
CA GLY A 188 0.12 -4.85 15.66
C GLY A 188 -0.43 -4.05 14.47
N LEU A 189 -0.14 -4.45 13.22
CA LEU A 189 -0.69 -3.82 12.02
C LEU A 189 -1.76 -4.68 11.34
N PRO A 190 -2.62 -4.10 10.48
CA PRO A 190 -3.50 -4.86 9.61
C PRO A 190 -2.72 -5.84 8.72
N SER A 191 -3.43 -6.76 8.07
CA SER A 191 -2.79 -7.66 7.12
C SER A 191 -2.11 -6.88 6.00
N GLN A 192 -0.85 -7.24 5.74
CA GLN A 192 -0.11 -6.69 4.62
C GLN A 192 -0.83 -7.01 3.30
N PRO A 193 -0.99 -6.05 2.37
CA PRO A 193 -1.57 -6.32 1.06
C PRO A 193 -0.85 -7.43 0.30
N SER A 194 -1.51 -7.97 -0.73
CA SER A 194 -0.81 -8.76 -1.74
C SER A 194 0.12 -7.86 -2.56
N GLN A 195 1.11 -8.43 -3.25
CA GLN A 195 1.95 -7.68 -4.20
C GLN A 195 1.11 -6.89 -5.21
N LYS A 196 0.01 -7.49 -5.68
CA LYS A 196 -0.90 -6.83 -6.62
C LYS A 196 -1.58 -5.63 -5.96
N MET A 197 -2.14 -5.79 -4.77
CA MET A 197 -2.82 -4.68 -4.12
C MET A 197 -1.83 -3.54 -3.79
N PHE A 198 -0.64 -3.88 -3.29
CA PHE A 198 0.44 -2.92 -3.04
C PHE A 198 0.80 -2.10 -4.29
N GLU A 199 1.07 -2.75 -5.43
CA GLU A 199 1.35 -2.04 -6.69
C GLU A 199 0.20 -1.15 -7.14
N SER A 200 -1.05 -1.52 -6.86
CA SER A 200 -2.22 -0.72 -7.24
C SER A 200 -2.35 0.52 -6.37
N LEU A 201 -2.10 0.40 -5.07
CA LEU A 201 -2.04 1.53 -4.14
C LEU A 201 -0.86 2.46 -4.47
N LEU A 202 0.31 1.87 -4.74
CA LEU A 202 1.51 2.59 -5.13
C LEU A 202 1.32 3.40 -6.40
N TRP A 203 0.70 2.80 -7.43
CA TRP A 203 0.31 3.51 -8.64
C TRP A 203 -0.61 4.71 -8.34
N ASP A 204 -1.57 4.53 -7.43
CA ASP A 204 -2.54 5.56 -7.10
C ASP A 204 -1.91 6.76 -6.38
N GLU A 205 -0.86 6.55 -5.59
CA GLU A 205 -0.08 7.62 -4.97
C GLU A 205 0.95 8.25 -5.93
N LEU A 206 1.71 7.44 -6.67
CA LEU A 206 2.76 7.94 -7.56
C LEU A 206 2.21 8.88 -8.65
N ARG A 207 1.04 8.58 -9.21
CA ARG A 207 0.42 9.42 -10.25
C ARG A 207 0.02 10.81 -9.75
N LYS A 208 -0.03 11.04 -8.43
CA LYS A 208 -0.29 12.35 -7.83
C LYS A 208 0.98 13.21 -7.76
N ILE A 209 2.13 12.65 -8.11
CA ILE A 209 3.43 13.31 -8.09
C ILE A 209 3.83 13.60 -9.54
N PRO A 210 3.43 14.75 -10.11
CA PRO A 210 3.68 15.05 -11.51
C PRO A 210 5.18 15.13 -11.82
N PRO A 211 5.60 14.85 -13.07
CA PRO A 211 6.95 15.17 -13.53
C PRO A 211 7.28 16.65 -13.24
N GLY A 212 8.49 16.91 -12.73
CA GLY A 212 8.92 18.23 -12.25
C GLY A 212 8.46 18.58 -10.83
N GLY A 213 7.56 17.79 -10.23
CA GLY A 213 7.20 17.87 -8.81
C GLY A 213 8.14 17.06 -7.92
N TYR A 214 7.77 16.92 -6.64
CA TYR A 214 8.48 16.07 -5.69
C TYR A 214 7.52 15.40 -4.70
N ALA A 215 8.00 14.36 -4.01
CA ALA A 215 7.41 13.85 -2.79
C ALA A 215 8.49 13.41 -1.81
N LEU A 216 8.20 13.51 -0.52
CA LEU A 216 9.01 12.95 0.55
C LEU A 216 8.69 11.47 0.69
N SER A 217 9.69 10.64 0.92
CA SER A 217 9.50 9.21 1.17
C SER A 217 10.57 8.68 2.12
N GLU A 218 10.28 7.58 2.80
CA GLU A 218 11.26 6.87 3.61
C GLU A 218 12.20 6.02 2.75
N GLY A 219 13.46 5.93 3.18
CA GLY A 219 14.45 5.10 2.52
C GLY A 219 14.34 3.64 2.94
N GLU A 220 13.60 2.85 2.15
CA GLU A 220 13.43 1.42 2.39
C GLU A 220 14.40 0.52 1.63
N SER A 221 14.55 -0.70 2.15
CA SER A 221 15.13 -1.79 1.39
C SER A 221 14.25 -2.14 0.19
N ARG A 222 14.74 -2.96 -0.74
CA ARG A 222 13.93 -3.44 -1.88
C ARG A 222 12.64 -4.16 -1.44
N HIS A 223 12.63 -4.71 -0.23
CA HIS A 223 11.50 -5.44 0.35
C HIS A 223 10.92 -4.67 1.54
N ILE A 224 9.60 -4.60 1.60
CA ILE A 224 8.86 -4.14 2.80
C ILE A 224 8.00 -5.31 3.26
N GLY A 225 8.50 -6.07 4.23
CA GLY A 225 7.90 -7.38 4.56
C GLY A 225 7.90 -8.31 3.34
N ARG A 226 6.72 -8.74 2.89
CA ARG A 226 6.58 -9.66 1.74
C ARG A 226 6.43 -8.96 0.39
N VAL A 227 6.17 -7.65 0.37
CA VAL A 227 6.00 -6.91 -0.89
C VAL A 227 7.35 -6.40 -1.38
N VAL A 228 7.47 -6.28 -2.70
CA VAL A 228 8.71 -5.89 -3.38
C VAL A 228 8.47 -4.58 -4.10
N LEU A 229 9.38 -3.62 -3.92
CA LEU A 229 9.34 -2.36 -4.64
C LEU A 229 9.63 -2.58 -6.13
N PRO A 230 8.88 -1.91 -7.04
CA PRO A 230 9.20 -1.92 -8.47
C PRO A 230 10.64 -1.44 -8.72
N PRO A 231 11.38 -2.03 -9.67
CA PRO A 231 12.80 -1.74 -9.87
C PRO A 231 13.11 -0.25 -10.08
N ARG A 232 12.30 0.46 -10.88
CA ARG A 232 12.49 1.89 -11.14
C ARG A 232 12.24 2.75 -9.90
N LEU A 233 11.23 2.41 -9.10
CA LEU A 233 10.99 3.08 -7.82
C LEU A 233 12.15 2.85 -6.86
N TYR A 234 12.58 1.59 -6.71
CA TYR A 234 13.72 1.27 -5.84
C TYR A 234 14.98 2.03 -6.25
N ALA A 235 15.28 2.08 -7.56
CA ALA A 235 16.39 2.86 -8.10
C ALA A 235 16.24 4.36 -7.80
N ALA A 236 15.04 4.94 -7.98
CA ALA A 236 14.76 6.34 -7.66
C ALA A 236 15.01 6.65 -6.17
N LEU A 237 14.66 5.72 -5.26
CA LEU A 237 14.94 5.85 -3.83
C LEU A 237 16.44 5.76 -3.48
N GLN A 238 17.28 5.23 -4.39
CA GLN A 238 18.73 5.16 -4.20
C GLN A 238 19.48 6.39 -4.73
N VAL A 239 18.84 7.30 -5.47
CA VAL A 239 19.53 8.46 -6.05
C VAL A 239 20.02 9.40 -4.95
N GLU A 240 21.32 9.72 -4.97
CA GLU A 240 21.98 10.45 -3.90
C GLU A 240 21.80 11.97 -3.98
N THR A 241 20.84 12.48 -3.21
CA THR A 241 21.00 13.56 -2.22
C THR A 241 19.80 13.42 -1.28
N SER A 242 20.03 12.80 -0.12
CA SER A 242 18.99 12.43 0.85
C SER A 242 19.19 13.16 2.18
N VAL A 243 18.11 13.25 2.97
CA VAL A 243 18.20 13.78 4.34
C VAL A 243 18.49 12.62 5.28
N TRP A 244 19.58 12.72 6.03
CA TRP A 244 19.96 11.73 7.02
C TRP A 244 19.57 12.24 8.42
N VAL A 245 18.49 11.68 8.95
CA VAL A 245 17.94 12.01 10.27
C VAL A 245 18.73 11.26 11.33
N GLU A 246 19.24 12.02 12.30
CA GLU A 246 19.97 11.51 13.46
C GLU A 246 19.19 11.79 14.75
N ALA A 247 19.35 10.88 15.70
CA ALA A 247 18.81 10.98 17.04
C ALA A 247 19.63 10.08 17.97
N SER A 248 19.71 10.47 19.24
CA SER A 248 20.31 9.70 20.33
C SER A 248 19.65 8.33 20.50
N LEU A 249 20.39 7.36 21.03
CA LEU A 249 19.84 6.03 21.33
C LEU A 249 18.65 6.10 22.29
N GLU A 250 18.64 7.06 23.22
CA GLU A 250 17.54 7.28 24.17
C GLU A 250 16.27 7.73 23.44
N TYR A 251 16.38 8.75 22.58
CA TYR A 251 15.26 9.19 21.74
C TYR A 251 14.72 8.06 20.87
N ARG A 252 15.62 7.33 20.20
CA ARG A 252 15.23 6.22 19.31
C ARG A 252 14.48 5.14 20.08
N ALA A 253 14.96 4.74 21.25
CA ALA A 253 14.31 3.74 22.09
C ALA A 253 12.91 4.20 22.52
N ARG A 254 12.76 5.46 22.95
CA ARG A 254 11.47 6.04 23.32
C ARG A 254 10.46 5.97 22.16
N VAL A 255 10.87 6.40 20.96
CA VAL A 255 10.01 6.37 19.76
C VAL A 255 9.51 4.95 19.47
N ILE A 256 10.40 3.95 19.49
CA ILE A 256 9.99 2.55 19.26
C ILE A 256 9.02 2.06 20.34
N LEU A 257 9.26 2.37 21.61
CA LEU A 257 8.35 1.94 22.68
C LEU A 257 6.95 2.53 22.55
N GLU A 258 6.85 3.74 22.00
CA GLU A 258 5.59 4.42 21.70
C GLU A 258 4.93 3.88 20.41
N ASP A 259 5.70 3.43 19.42
CA ASP A 259 5.18 2.77 18.20
C ASP A 259 4.56 1.38 18.48
N TYR A 260 4.86 0.81 19.64
CA TYR A 260 4.32 -0.47 20.14
C TYR A 260 3.56 -0.28 21.47
N PRO A 261 2.43 0.46 21.46
CA PRO A 261 1.69 0.78 22.70
C PRO A 261 1.09 -0.47 23.36
N ALA A 262 0.79 -1.52 22.60
CA ALA A 262 0.25 -2.79 23.08
C ALA A 262 1.31 -3.86 23.35
N LYS A 263 2.60 -3.49 23.45
CA LYS A 263 3.74 -4.43 23.58
C LYS A 263 3.54 -5.52 24.64
N ASP A 264 2.99 -5.20 25.80
CA ASP A 264 2.76 -6.16 26.89
C ASP A 264 1.73 -7.24 26.51
N ARG A 265 0.69 -6.86 25.74
CA ARG A 265 -0.34 -7.80 25.26
C ARG A 265 0.11 -8.62 24.05
N LEU A 266 1.15 -8.16 23.37
CA LEU A 266 1.69 -8.77 22.16
C LEU A 266 2.98 -9.54 22.42
N LYS A 267 3.37 -9.70 23.69
CA LYS A 267 4.66 -10.23 24.13
C LYS A 267 5.01 -11.57 23.48
N GLU A 268 4.08 -12.51 23.41
CA GLU A 268 4.30 -13.82 22.77
C GLU A 268 4.64 -13.69 21.28
N GLN A 269 4.11 -12.66 20.60
CA GLN A 269 4.32 -12.43 19.17
C GLN A 269 5.73 -11.93 18.87
N PHE A 270 6.47 -11.37 19.85
CA PHE A 270 7.86 -10.95 19.68
C PHE A 270 8.86 -12.11 19.77
N VAL A 271 8.49 -13.24 20.37
CA VAL A 271 9.41 -14.36 20.60
C VAL A 271 9.91 -14.95 19.28
N ALA A 272 9.01 -15.25 18.35
CA ALA A 272 9.38 -15.87 17.08
C ALA A 272 10.30 -14.97 16.22
N PRO A 273 10.00 -13.66 16.04
CA PRO A 273 10.92 -12.74 15.38
C PRO A 273 12.29 -12.64 16.06
N ILE A 274 12.37 -12.56 17.40
CA ILE A 274 13.66 -12.54 18.12
C ILE A 274 14.45 -13.83 17.86
N ARG A 275 13.79 -15.00 17.94
CA ARG A 275 14.44 -16.30 17.68
C ARG A 275 14.93 -16.43 16.24
N ALA A 276 14.26 -15.80 15.27
CA ALA A 276 14.70 -15.77 13.88
C ALA A 276 16.03 -15.04 13.68
N LEU A 277 16.45 -14.17 14.62
CA LEU A 277 17.71 -13.42 14.56
C LEU A 277 18.95 -14.27 14.92
N LYS A 278 18.75 -15.52 15.36
CA LYS A 278 19.82 -16.43 15.84
C LYS A 278 20.97 -16.60 14.86
N ALA A 279 20.68 -16.63 13.56
CA ALA A 279 21.71 -16.78 12.52
C ALA A 279 22.71 -15.60 12.50
N ARG A 280 22.28 -14.40 12.90
CA ARG A 280 23.12 -13.19 12.90
C ARG A 280 23.66 -12.84 14.28
N LEU A 281 22.87 -13.02 15.33
CA LEU A 281 23.22 -12.59 16.70
C LEU A 281 23.85 -13.69 17.56
N GLY A 282 23.75 -14.96 17.14
CA GLY A 282 24.15 -16.11 17.94
C GLY A 282 23.11 -16.53 18.98
N GLY A 283 23.23 -17.76 19.47
CA GLY A 283 22.26 -18.35 20.40
C GLY A 283 22.21 -17.65 21.77
N GLU A 284 23.37 -17.36 22.35
CA GLU A 284 23.48 -16.72 23.67
C GLU A 284 22.82 -15.34 23.70
N THR A 285 23.13 -14.50 22.71
CA THR A 285 22.51 -13.17 22.56
C THR A 285 20.99 -13.28 22.41
N VAL A 286 20.51 -14.22 21.60
CA VAL A 286 19.06 -14.40 21.40
C VAL A 286 18.36 -14.83 22.69
N GLU A 287 18.91 -15.78 23.45
CA GLU A 287 18.30 -16.18 24.74
C GLU A 287 18.32 -15.03 25.75
N ARG A 288 19.37 -14.20 25.75
CA ARG A 288 19.41 -12.97 26.55
C ARG A 288 18.30 -11.98 26.17
N LEU A 289 18.06 -11.76 24.87
CA LEU A 289 16.98 -10.90 24.38
C LEU A 289 15.59 -11.47 24.73
N VAL A 290 15.40 -12.79 24.63
CA VAL A 290 14.18 -13.47 25.08
C VAL A 290 13.98 -13.30 26.59
N GLY A 291 15.04 -13.40 27.39
CA GLY A 291 14.99 -13.15 28.83
C GLY A 291 14.57 -11.71 29.18
N LEU A 292 15.06 -10.70 28.44
CA LEU A 292 14.62 -9.31 28.60
C LEU A 292 13.13 -9.14 28.26
N LEU A 293 12.68 -9.77 27.17
CA LEU A 293 11.26 -9.79 26.79
C LEU A 293 10.41 -10.41 27.90
N GLU A 294 10.79 -11.59 28.41
CA GLU A 294 10.12 -12.34 29.48
C GLU A 294 10.08 -11.57 30.81
N ALA A 295 11.13 -10.81 31.12
CA ALA A 295 11.17 -9.94 32.30
C ALA A 295 10.41 -8.61 32.12
N GLY A 296 9.92 -8.30 30.91
CA GLY A 296 9.25 -7.02 30.62
C GLY A 296 10.23 -5.83 30.59
N ARG A 297 11.53 -6.08 30.44
CA ARG A 297 12.59 -5.05 30.36
C ARG A 297 12.66 -4.49 28.94
N TRP A 298 11.58 -3.85 28.51
CA TRP A 298 11.38 -3.41 27.13
C TRP A 298 12.40 -2.39 26.65
N GLU A 299 12.78 -1.43 27.50
CA GLU A 299 13.74 -0.40 27.11
C GLU A 299 15.11 -1.01 26.78
N GLU A 300 15.60 -1.91 27.63
CA GLU A 300 16.86 -2.62 27.41
C GLU A 300 16.78 -3.54 26.18
N LEU A 301 15.67 -4.27 26.03
CA LEU A 301 15.44 -5.10 24.86
C LEU A 301 15.53 -4.29 23.55
N VAL A 302 14.85 -3.13 23.49
CA VAL A 302 14.83 -2.27 22.31
C VAL A 302 16.22 -1.71 22.04
N ARG A 303 16.92 -1.19 23.06
CA ARG A 303 18.28 -0.66 22.92
C ARG A 303 19.25 -1.72 22.40
N ASP A 304 19.16 -2.93 22.94
CA ASP A 304 20.03 -4.03 22.52
C ASP A 304 19.72 -4.49 21.09
N LEU A 305 18.45 -4.60 20.71
CA LEU A 305 18.08 -4.89 19.33
C LEU A 305 18.59 -3.82 18.36
N MET A 306 18.52 -2.54 18.74
CA MET A 306 19.05 -1.46 17.93
C MET A 306 20.55 -1.62 17.71
N VAL A 307 21.33 -1.70 18.79
CA VAL A 307 22.80 -1.69 18.73
C VAL A 307 23.35 -2.99 18.13
N LEU A 308 22.79 -4.15 18.52
CA LEU A 308 23.35 -5.45 18.14
C LEU A 308 22.86 -5.94 16.77
N TYR A 309 21.67 -5.54 16.34
CA TYR A 309 21.06 -6.06 15.10
C TYR A 309 20.84 -4.99 14.05
N TYR A 310 20.16 -3.89 14.39
CA TYR A 310 19.74 -2.90 13.40
C TYR A 310 20.86 -1.98 12.95
N ASP A 311 21.54 -1.28 13.85
CA ASP A 311 22.57 -0.28 13.50
C ASP A 311 23.67 -0.89 12.59
N PRO A 312 24.18 -2.12 12.81
CA PRO A 312 25.15 -2.76 11.91
C PRO A 312 24.63 -3.07 10.50
N LEU A 313 23.32 -3.03 10.26
CA LEU A 313 22.75 -3.16 8.90
C LEU A 313 22.91 -1.87 8.09
N TYR A 314 23.04 -0.72 8.75
CA TYR A 314 23.00 0.59 8.11
C TYR A 314 24.37 1.14 7.71
N ASP A 315 25.48 0.58 8.22
CA ASP A 315 26.85 1.05 7.95
C ASP A 315 27.17 1.14 6.44
N HIS A 316 26.59 0.27 5.62
CA HIS A 316 26.78 0.26 4.17
C HIS A 316 25.74 1.09 3.39
N THR A 317 24.75 1.65 4.08
CA THR A 317 23.60 2.34 3.47
C THR A 317 23.62 3.85 3.70
N LYS A 318 24.61 4.37 4.44
CA LYS A 318 24.80 5.80 4.69
C LYS A 318 25.27 6.48 3.40
N PRO A 319 24.44 7.34 2.75
CA PRO A 319 24.76 7.90 1.43
C PRO A 319 25.95 8.85 1.52
N GLN A 320 26.78 8.90 0.47
CA GLN A 320 27.96 9.76 0.47
C GLN A 320 27.56 11.24 0.47
N ARG A 321 26.61 11.61 -0.40
CA ARG A 321 25.99 12.94 -0.43
C ARG A 321 24.69 12.94 0.38
N ARG A 322 24.72 13.63 1.51
CA ARG A 322 23.57 13.76 2.41
C ARG A 322 23.61 15.07 3.19
N ILE A 323 22.44 15.52 3.62
CA ILE A 323 22.30 16.56 4.64
C ILE A 323 21.95 15.87 5.95
N GLU A 324 22.85 15.95 6.94
CA GLU A 324 22.60 15.41 8.26
C GLU A 324 21.73 16.38 9.07
N VAL A 325 20.69 15.84 9.70
CA VAL A 325 19.73 16.58 10.51
C VAL A 325 19.57 15.88 11.83
N ASP A 326 20.03 16.52 12.90
CA ASP A 326 19.68 16.12 14.26
C ASP A 326 18.23 16.53 14.54
N ILE A 327 17.40 15.57 14.96
CA ILE A 327 15.99 15.83 15.29
C ILE A 327 15.80 16.33 16.74
N GLU A 328 16.86 16.39 17.56
CA GLU A 328 16.75 16.75 18.97
C GLU A 328 17.16 18.20 19.27
N PRO A 329 16.35 18.99 20.01
CA PRO A 329 15.00 18.70 20.50
C PRO A 329 13.95 18.74 19.38
N GLU A 330 12.87 17.95 19.51
CA GLU A 330 11.92 17.62 18.43
C GLU A 330 11.39 18.84 17.65
N GLN A 331 10.98 19.90 18.35
CA GLN A 331 10.44 21.11 17.69
C GLN A 331 11.47 21.80 16.80
N GLU A 332 12.71 21.94 17.27
CA GLU A 332 13.80 22.54 16.51
C GLU A 332 14.29 21.59 15.42
N GLY A 333 14.30 20.29 15.71
CA GLY A 333 14.64 19.23 14.77
C GLY A 333 13.76 19.22 13.54
N VAL A 334 12.44 19.31 13.70
CA VAL A 334 11.51 19.38 12.57
C VAL A 334 11.74 20.65 11.74
N ALA A 335 12.06 21.78 12.38
CA ALA A 335 12.42 23.00 11.65
C ALA A 335 13.71 22.83 10.84
N ARG A 336 14.74 22.18 11.40
CA ARG A 336 15.98 21.82 10.67
C ARG A 336 15.71 20.86 9.53
N LEU A 337 14.82 19.88 9.72
CA LEU A 337 14.40 18.94 8.68
C LEU A 337 13.75 19.66 7.50
N ARG A 338 12.85 20.61 7.75
CA ARG A 338 12.25 21.44 6.68
C ARG A 338 13.31 22.21 5.90
N ALA A 339 14.22 22.89 6.61
CA ALA A 339 15.31 23.63 5.97
C ALA A 339 16.24 22.72 5.13
N ALA A 340 16.48 21.49 5.60
CA ALA A 340 17.24 20.49 4.84
C ALA A 340 16.50 20.05 3.58
N ILE A 341 15.19 19.77 3.68
CA ILE A 341 14.35 19.42 2.52
C ILE A 341 14.39 20.54 1.47
N ASP A 342 14.18 21.79 1.89
CA ASP A 342 14.21 22.95 0.99
C ASP A 342 15.56 23.09 0.28
N ARG A 343 16.66 22.84 1.01
CA ARG A 343 18.00 22.83 0.44
C ARG A 343 18.20 21.70 -0.57
N VAL A 344 17.75 20.49 -0.27
CA VAL A 344 17.82 19.35 -1.21
C VAL A 344 17.03 19.66 -2.48
N LEU A 345 15.87 20.29 -2.35
CA LEU A 345 15.02 20.68 -3.48
C LEU A 345 15.70 21.76 -4.34
N ALA A 346 16.33 22.77 -3.72
CA ALA A 346 17.05 23.84 -4.43
C ALA A 346 18.30 23.33 -5.18
N GLU A 347 19.09 22.44 -4.56
CA GLU A 347 20.34 21.90 -5.17
C GLU A 347 20.07 20.99 -6.38
N GLY A 348 18.89 20.36 -6.47
CA GLY A 348 18.56 19.45 -7.57
C GLY A 348 17.83 20.09 -8.76
N GLY A 349 17.59 21.40 -8.74
CA GLY A 349 16.95 22.13 -9.84
C GLY A 349 17.92 22.68 -10.90
N GLY A 350 19.22 22.42 -10.77
CA GLY A 350 20.28 23.06 -11.57
C GLY A 350 20.82 22.28 -12.77
N ASP A 351 20.43 21.02 -12.97
CA ASP A 351 21.02 20.14 -14.00
C ASP A 351 20.13 19.91 -15.24
N GLU A 352 19.07 20.71 -15.44
CA GLU A 352 18.24 20.71 -16.67
C GLU A 352 18.27 22.08 -17.40
N ALA A 353 19.46 22.66 -17.59
CA ALA A 353 19.67 23.82 -18.46
C ALA A 353 20.54 23.47 -19.68
#